data_AF-A0A1Z9BBD5-F1
#
_entry.id   AF-A0A1Z9BBD5-F1
#
_cell.length_a   1.000
_cell.length_b   1.000
_cell.length_c   1.000
_cell.angle_alpha   90.00
_cell.angle_beta   90.00
_cell.angle_gamma   90.00
#
_symmetry.space_group_name_H-M   'P 1'
#
loop_
_entity.id
_entity.type
_entity.pdbx_description
1 polymer ?
#
loop_
_entity_poly.entity_id
_entity_poly.type
_entity_poly.pdbx_seq_one_letter_code
_entity_poly.pdbx_strand_id
1 'polypeptide(L)'
;MKKKHSSLDDALRESMTPEACQISGGRGLFMEVNDTSTGLIWMTTSTVTLPDYRNLAIEPPLTKTGVGYAAMDRAAFLSSPGSNQGEILHREIGGWDWINVAKPMEIIPPENEGGPLRISVQKAHVIGFEANRSVSILRLPHGDYVELVGKSTDDVKLTLPRGGALEKIDLRNPWVVTLPSPTDAYFWLGKTMRSFQGPVTLP
;
A
#
# COMPACT_ATOMS: atom_id res chain seq x y z
N MET A 1 -10.08 29.14 22.33
CA MET A 1 -9.41 27.83 22.40
C MET A 1 -8.83 27.52 21.02
N LYS A 2 -7.50 27.40 20.89
CA LYS A 2 -6.90 26.90 19.64
C LYS A 2 -7.21 25.40 19.56
N LYS A 3 -7.85 24.92 18.50
CA LYS A 3 -7.97 23.48 18.24
C LYS A 3 -6.55 22.91 18.22
N LYS A 4 -6.26 21.97 19.12
CA LYS A 4 -5.01 21.22 19.09
C LYS A 4 -5.03 20.44 17.77
N HIS A 5 -4.13 20.74 16.84
CA HIS A 5 -4.01 19.92 15.64
C HIS A 5 -3.64 18.51 16.10
N SER A 6 -4.45 17.51 15.76
CA SER A 6 -4.16 16.11 16.04
C SER A 6 -2.89 15.73 15.28
N SER A 7 -1.95 15.05 15.93
CA SER A 7 -0.76 14.53 15.26
C SER A 7 -1.16 13.42 14.28
N LEU A 8 -0.30 13.10 13.30
CA LEU A 8 -0.59 11.96 12.42
C LEU A 8 -0.75 10.66 13.22
N ASP A 9 0.10 10.45 14.22
CA ASP A 9 0.06 9.24 15.06
C ASP A 9 -1.24 9.15 15.88
N ASP A 10 -1.76 10.28 16.37
CA ASP A 10 -3.05 10.30 17.08
C ASP A 10 -4.22 10.03 16.13
N ALA A 11 -4.26 10.69 14.97
CA ALA A 11 -5.30 10.47 13.97
C ALA A 11 -5.28 9.04 13.41
N LEU A 12 -4.10 8.45 13.24
CA LEU A 12 -3.95 7.06 12.83
C LEU A 12 -4.49 6.12 13.91
N ARG A 13 -4.14 6.36 15.19
CA ARG A 13 -4.63 5.57 16.32
C ARG A 13 -6.16 5.59 16.45
N GLU A 14 -6.79 6.74 16.20
CA GLU A 14 -8.25 6.87 16.16
C GLU A 14 -8.90 6.04 15.04
N SER A 15 -8.15 5.69 14.00
CA SER A 15 -8.60 4.89 12.86
C SER A 15 -8.27 3.40 12.99
N MET A 16 -7.68 2.96 14.10
CA MET A 16 -7.22 1.59 14.34
C MET A 16 -8.04 0.88 15.41
N THR A 17 -8.17 -0.44 15.27
CA THR A 17 -8.59 -1.32 16.36
C THR A 17 -7.38 -1.66 17.25
N PRO A 18 -7.58 -2.11 18.50
CA PRO A 18 -6.48 -2.56 19.36
C PRO A 18 -5.64 -3.71 18.76
N GLU A 19 -6.25 -4.51 17.89
CA GLU A 19 -5.63 -5.67 17.22
C GLU A 19 -4.90 -5.28 15.92
N ALA A 20 -5.01 -4.02 15.48
CA ALA A 20 -4.37 -3.56 14.26
C ALA A 20 -2.83 -3.64 14.36
N CYS A 21 -2.19 -4.05 13.27
CA CYS A 21 -0.74 -4.10 13.17
C CYS A 21 -0.23 -2.83 12.49
N GLN A 22 0.38 -1.95 13.29
CA GLN A 22 1.09 -0.78 12.77
C GLN A 22 2.44 -1.20 12.17
N ILE A 23 2.73 -0.70 10.96
CA ILE A 23 3.96 -0.99 10.24
C ILE A 23 5.07 -0.03 10.67
N SER A 24 6.25 -0.58 10.93
CA SER A 24 7.42 0.19 11.37
C SER A 24 8.29 0.63 10.19
N GLY A 25 8.86 1.84 10.28
CA GLY A 25 9.87 2.35 9.34
C GLY A 25 9.35 3.25 8.22
N GLY A 26 8.08 3.66 8.26
CA GLY A 26 7.53 4.75 7.44
C GLY A 26 7.74 4.54 5.94
N ARG A 27 8.46 5.46 5.28
CA ARG A 27 8.68 5.49 3.83
C ARG A 27 9.80 4.58 3.32
N GLY A 28 10.20 3.58 4.10
CA GLY A 28 11.26 2.64 3.72
C GLY A 28 10.81 1.60 2.69
N LEU A 29 11.68 0.61 2.44
CA LEU A 29 11.39 -0.53 1.58
C LEU A 29 10.71 -1.64 2.37
N PHE A 30 9.69 -2.25 1.78
CA PHE A 30 9.03 -3.45 2.29
C PHE A 30 9.00 -4.49 1.18
N MET A 31 9.12 -5.76 1.55
CA MET A 31 9.05 -6.86 0.62
C MET A 31 7.74 -7.63 0.78
N GLU A 32 7.25 -8.15 -0.34
CA GLU A 32 6.04 -8.95 -0.43
C GLU A 32 6.33 -10.32 -1.04
N VAL A 33 5.68 -11.34 -0.48
CA VAL A 33 5.65 -12.70 -1.03
C VAL A 33 4.21 -13.18 -1.16
N ASN A 34 3.96 -14.02 -2.16
CA ASN A 34 2.69 -14.66 -2.41
C ASN A 34 2.77 -16.13 -2.01
N ASP A 35 1.83 -16.58 -1.19
CA ASP A 35 1.56 -17.99 -0.94
C ASP A 35 0.64 -18.54 -2.04
N THR A 36 1.22 -19.28 -2.98
CA THR A 36 0.49 -19.84 -4.12
C THR A 36 -0.58 -20.87 -3.76
N SER A 37 -0.52 -21.45 -2.55
CA SER A 37 -1.52 -22.41 -2.08
C SER A 37 -2.80 -21.74 -1.58
N THR A 38 -2.70 -20.50 -1.08
CA THR A 38 -3.81 -19.77 -0.47
C THR A 38 -4.21 -18.50 -1.26
N GLY A 39 -3.31 -18.02 -2.13
CA GLY A 39 -3.41 -16.73 -2.81
C GLY A 39 -3.18 -15.53 -1.89
N LEU A 40 -2.61 -15.74 -0.70
CA LEU A 40 -2.38 -14.68 0.28
C LEU A 40 -1.04 -13.97 0.04
N ILE A 41 -1.08 -12.64 0.15
CA ILE A 41 0.12 -11.79 0.12
C ILE A 41 0.56 -11.50 1.54
N TRP A 42 1.83 -11.74 1.79
CA TRP A 42 2.52 -11.47 3.04
C TRP A 42 3.50 -10.33 2.84
N MET A 43 3.58 -9.41 3.80
CA MET A 43 4.52 -8.28 3.79
C MET A 43 5.31 -8.23 5.10
N THR A 44 6.57 -7.80 5.04
CA THR A 44 7.37 -7.55 6.24
C THR A 44 6.80 -6.43 7.10
N THR A 45 6.92 -6.55 8.42
CA THR A 45 6.46 -5.53 9.39
C THR A 45 7.46 -4.39 9.62
N SER A 46 8.69 -4.57 9.14
CA SER A 46 9.79 -3.62 9.23
C SER A 46 10.47 -3.41 7.89
N THR A 47 11.24 -2.33 7.81
CA THR A 47 11.92 -1.95 6.58
C THR A 47 13.10 -2.85 6.28
N VAL A 48 13.26 -3.14 5.00
CA VAL A 48 14.33 -4.00 4.47
C VAL A 48 15.23 -3.22 3.52
N THR A 49 16.26 -3.88 3.00
CA THR A 49 17.10 -3.38 1.91
C THR A 49 16.87 -4.20 0.64
N LEU A 50 17.30 -3.69 -0.52
CA LEU A 50 17.26 -4.47 -1.76
C LEU A 50 18.11 -5.77 -1.68
N PRO A 51 19.32 -5.76 -1.08
CA PRO A 51 20.05 -6.99 -0.79
C PRO A 51 19.25 -8.01 0.03
N ASP A 52 18.52 -7.58 1.06
CA ASP A 52 17.70 -8.50 1.88
C ASP A 52 16.68 -9.23 1.01
N TYR A 53 15.93 -8.48 0.17
CA TYR A 53 14.97 -9.10 -0.75
C TYR A 53 15.62 -10.02 -1.78
N ARG A 54 16.78 -9.65 -2.33
CA ARG A 54 17.51 -10.49 -3.31
C ARG A 54 17.97 -11.80 -2.67
N ASN A 55 18.49 -11.72 -1.46
CA ASN A 55 19.06 -12.86 -0.73
C ASN A 55 18.01 -13.67 0.03
N LEU A 56 16.77 -13.17 0.16
CA LEU A 56 15.68 -13.89 0.82
C LEU A 56 15.51 -15.27 0.19
N ALA A 57 15.77 -16.32 0.96
CA ALA A 57 15.46 -17.69 0.60
C ALA A 57 13.98 -17.95 0.87
N ILE A 58 13.26 -18.40 -0.16
CA ILE A 58 11.87 -18.82 -0.06
C ILE A 58 11.71 -20.21 -0.65
N GLU A 59 10.86 -21.01 -0.03
CA GLU A 59 10.52 -22.34 -0.49
C GLU A 59 9.04 -22.37 -0.90
N PRO A 60 8.66 -23.25 -1.85
CA PRO A 60 7.25 -23.48 -2.16
C PRO A 60 6.43 -23.78 -0.88
N PRO A 61 5.20 -23.27 -0.77
CA PRO A 61 4.40 -22.62 -1.81
C PRO A 61 4.64 -21.10 -1.95
N LEU A 62 5.64 -20.53 -1.26
CA LEU A 62 5.91 -19.10 -1.30
C LEU A 62 6.65 -18.70 -2.59
N THR A 63 6.30 -17.54 -3.13
CA THR A 63 6.93 -16.92 -4.30
C THR A 63 7.18 -15.44 -4.03
N LYS A 64 8.32 -14.91 -4.49
CA LYS A 64 8.65 -13.49 -4.36
C LYS A 64 7.71 -12.68 -5.25
N THR A 65 7.02 -11.70 -4.67
CA THR A 65 6.11 -10.82 -5.42
C THR A 65 6.80 -9.52 -5.80
N GLY A 66 7.39 -8.83 -4.82
CA GLY A 66 8.02 -7.54 -5.07
C GLY A 66 8.70 -6.95 -3.85
N VAL A 67 9.41 -5.86 -4.07
CA VAL A 67 9.95 -4.99 -3.04
C VAL A 67 9.71 -3.54 -3.46
N GLY A 68 9.14 -2.73 -2.57
CA GLY A 68 8.64 -1.40 -2.90
C GLY A 68 8.85 -0.41 -1.78
N TYR A 69 9.09 0.86 -2.15
CA TYR A 69 9.10 1.95 -1.18
C TYR A 69 7.68 2.32 -0.80
N ALA A 70 7.39 2.44 0.49
CA ALA A 70 6.14 3.04 0.95
C ALA A 70 6.12 4.55 0.61
N ALA A 71 5.03 5.01 0.01
CA ALA A 71 4.84 6.43 -0.31
C ALA A 71 4.34 7.23 0.91
N MET A 72 3.58 6.56 1.79
CA MET A 72 2.97 7.07 3.02
C MET A 72 3.95 7.12 4.20
N ASP A 73 3.69 8.02 5.13
CA ASP A 73 4.50 8.23 6.34
C ASP A 73 4.15 7.23 7.45
N ARG A 74 2.91 6.73 7.46
CA ARG A 74 2.43 5.66 8.35
C ARG A 74 1.54 4.68 7.59
N ALA A 75 1.52 3.44 8.07
CA ALA A 75 0.62 2.40 7.60
C ALA A 75 0.24 1.48 8.75
N ALA A 76 -0.98 0.95 8.68
CA ALA A 76 -1.46 -0.10 9.56
C ALA A 76 -2.44 -1.01 8.82
N PHE A 77 -2.41 -2.29 9.17
CA PHE A 77 -3.41 -3.25 8.73
C PHE A 77 -4.34 -3.57 9.89
N LEU A 78 -5.64 -3.53 9.64
CA LEU A 78 -6.67 -3.73 10.67
C LEU A 78 -7.03 -5.20 10.84
N SER A 79 -6.85 -6.01 9.79
CA SER A 79 -7.12 -7.43 9.79
C SER A 79 -6.50 -8.10 8.56
N SER A 80 -6.26 -9.41 8.64
CA SER A 80 -5.99 -10.21 7.45
C SER A 80 -7.27 -10.39 6.60
N PRO A 81 -7.14 -10.47 5.27
CA PRO A 81 -8.25 -10.73 4.35
C PRO A 81 -9.07 -11.97 4.75
N GLY A 82 -10.40 -11.83 4.78
CA GLY A 82 -11.31 -12.92 5.14
C GLY A 82 -11.42 -13.20 6.65
N SER A 83 -10.73 -12.45 7.51
CA SER A 83 -10.91 -12.51 8.96
C SER A 83 -12.23 -11.85 9.38
N ASN A 84 -13.03 -12.57 10.17
CA ASN A 84 -14.30 -12.06 10.70
C ASN A 84 -14.14 -11.27 12.02
N GLN A 85 -12.93 -11.27 12.62
CA GLN A 85 -12.71 -10.77 13.99
C GLN A 85 -11.51 -9.82 14.13
N GLY A 86 -11.03 -9.21 13.05
CA GLY A 86 -9.90 -8.27 13.14
C GLY A 86 -8.54 -8.95 13.35
N GLU A 87 -8.48 -10.29 13.33
CA GLU A 87 -7.22 -11.02 13.48
C GLU A 87 -6.27 -10.73 12.33
N ILE A 88 -4.99 -10.58 12.66
CA ILE A 88 -3.88 -10.47 11.71
C ILE A 88 -3.05 -11.74 11.83
N LEU A 89 -2.87 -12.42 10.70
CA LEU A 89 -2.03 -13.60 10.64
C LEU A 89 -0.57 -13.19 10.59
N HIS A 90 0.24 -13.81 11.43
CA HIS A 90 1.68 -13.61 11.50
C HIS A 90 2.43 -14.88 11.07
N ARG A 91 3.63 -14.71 10.50
CA ARG A 91 4.56 -15.81 10.24
C ARG A 91 5.98 -15.29 10.13
N GLU A 92 6.95 -16.12 10.51
CA GLU A 92 8.35 -15.90 10.18
C GLU A 92 8.68 -16.49 8.80
N ILE A 93 9.29 -15.72 7.90
CA ILE A 93 9.75 -16.20 6.58
C ILE A 93 11.17 -15.68 6.37
N GLY A 94 12.13 -16.60 6.27
CA GLY A 94 13.53 -16.27 6.04
C GLY A 94 14.16 -15.41 7.15
N GLY A 95 13.73 -15.59 8.40
CA GLY A 95 14.22 -14.83 9.56
C GLY A 95 13.62 -13.42 9.72
N TRP A 96 12.57 -13.10 8.97
CA TRP A 96 11.84 -11.83 9.08
C TRP A 96 10.44 -12.06 9.60
N ASP A 97 9.87 -11.07 10.28
CA ASP A 97 8.47 -11.03 10.69
C ASP A 97 7.58 -10.56 9.54
N TRP A 98 6.52 -11.32 9.25
CA TRP A 98 5.55 -11.02 8.21
C TRP A 98 4.14 -11.02 8.77
N ILE A 99 3.30 -10.21 8.14
CA ILE A 99 1.85 -10.27 8.32
C ILE A 99 1.15 -10.52 6.98
N ASN A 100 0.01 -11.19 7.03
CA ASN A 100 -0.84 -11.31 5.86
C ASN A 100 -1.63 -10.00 5.65
N VAL A 101 -1.33 -9.32 4.55
CA VAL A 101 -1.81 -7.96 4.28
C VAL A 101 -2.91 -7.90 3.23
N ALA A 102 -2.97 -8.87 2.32
CA ALA A 102 -3.81 -8.78 1.14
C ALA A 102 -4.14 -10.14 0.54
N LYS A 103 -5.27 -10.18 -0.18
CA LYS A 103 -5.65 -11.27 -1.07
C LYS A 103 -6.09 -10.67 -2.41
N PRO A 104 -5.29 -10.82 -3.48
CA PRO A 104 -5.70 -10.44 -4.83
C PRO A 104 -6.96 -11.20 -5.22
N MET A 105 -7.89 -10.50 -5.87
CA MET A 105 -9.13 -11.05 -6.37
C MET A 105 -9.08 -11.08 -7.89
N GLU A 106 -9.46 -9.98 -8.53
CA GLU A 106 -9.47 -9.87 -9.98
C GLU A 106 -8.24 -9.11 -10.47
N ILE A 107 -7.60 -9.64 -11.52
CA ILE A 107 -6.45 -9.01 -12.17
C ILE A 107 -6.86 -8.66 -13.60
N ILE A 108 -6.74 -7.38 -13.94
CA ILE A 108 -7.06 -6.84 -15.26
C ILE A 108 -5.76 -6.31 -15.89
N PRO A 109 -5.33 -6.86 -17.04
CA PRO A 109 -4.09 -6.46 -17.69
C PRO A 109 -4.14 -5.00 -18.17
N PRO A 110 -2.98 -4.38 -18.40
CA PRO A 110 -2.91 -3.04 -18.97
C PRO A 110 -3.67 -2.93 -20.31
N GLU A 111 -4.42 -1.84 -20.48
CA GLU A 111 -5.10 -1.52 -21.75
C GLU A 111 -4.13 -1.13 -22.88
N ASN A 112 -2.93 -0.69 -22.50
CA ASN A 112 -1.89 -0.19 -23.40
C ASN A 112 -0.51 -0.61 -22.90
N GLU A 113 0.46 -0.63 -23.82
CA GLU A 113 1.86 -0.89 -23.49
C GLU A 113 2.37 0.14 -22.45
N GLY A 114 3.07 -0.36 -21.44
CA GLY A 114 3.58 0.43 -20.31
C GLY A 114 2.50 0.97 -19.35
N GLY A 115 1.22 0.65 -19.57
CA GLY A 115 0.13 1.00 -18.66
C GLY A 115 0.13 0.17 -17.37
N PRO A 116 -0.72 0.53 -16.39
CA PRO A 116 -0.81 -0.20 -15.15
C PRO A 116 -1.59 -1.50 -15.28
N LEU A 117 -1.17 -2.51 -14.53
CA LEU A 117 -2.02 -3.62 -14.14
C LEU A 117 -3.05 -3.11 -13.13
N ARG A 118 -4.34 -3.43 -13.29
CA ARG A 118 -5.34 -3.16 -12.26
C ARG A 118 -5.63 -4.44 -11.50
N ILE A 119 -5.57 -4.38 -10.18
CA ILE A 119 -5.89 -5.51 -9.29
C ILE A 119 -6.95 -5.06 -8.29
N SER A 120 -8.05 -5.80 -8.19
CA SER A 120 -8.95 -5.70 -7.05
C SER A 120 -8.37 -6.54 -5.90
N VAL A 121 -8.18 -5.92 -4.74
CA VAL A 121 -7.46 -6.51 -3.60
C VAL A 121 -8.31 -6.42 -2.35
N GLN A 122 -8.59 -7.56 -1.73
CA GLN A 122 -9.15 -7.59 -0.39
C GLN A 122 -8.05 -7.28 0.62
N LYS A 123 -8.21 -6.21 1.42
CA LYS A 123 -7.31 -5.83 2.51
C LYS A 123 -7.97 -4.79 3.41
N ALA A 124 -7.65 -4.79 4.70
CA ALA A 124 -8.09 -3.76 5.63
C ALA A 124 -6.90 -2.87 5.98
N HIS A 125 -6.70 -1.78 5.24
CA HIS A 125 -5.46 -0.99 5.28
C HIS A 125 -5.74 0.49 5.53
N VAL A 126 -5.06 1.05 6.52
CA VAL A 126 -5.08 2.47 6.84
C VAL A 126 -3.69 3.04 6.59
N ILE A 127 -3.62 4.16 5.90
CA ILE A 127 -2.38 4.88 5.61
C ILE A 127 -2.46 6.32 6.09
N GLY A 128 -1.29 6.89 6.35
CA GLY A 128 -1.16 8.23 6.89
C GLY A 128 -0.09 9.04 6.17
N PHE A 129 -0.40 10.29 5.87
CA PHE A 129 0.52 11.29 5.35
C PHE A 129 0.64 12.46 6.31
N GLU A 130 1.87 12.91 6.55
CA GLU A 130 2.12 14.07 7.40
C GLU A 130 1.60 15.36 6.78
N ALA A 131 1.37 16.37 7.63
CA ALA A 131 1.18 17.73 7.13
C ALA A 131 2.41 18.22 6.34
N ASN A 132 2.20 19.16 5.43
CA ASN A 132 3.20 19.72 4.52
C ASN A 132 3.82 18.70 3.54
N ARG A 133 3.20 17.53 3.38
CA ARG A 133 3.52 16.60 2.29
C ARG A 133 2.82 17.07 1.01
N SER A 134 3.50 16.87 -0.11
CA SER A 134 2.90 16.91 -1.44
C SER A 134 2.67 15.45 -1.86
N VAL A 135 1.40 15.07 -2.06
CA VAL A 135 0.98 13.69 -2.31
C VAL A 135 0.47 13.56 -3.73
N SER A 136 0.96 12.58 -4.47
CA SER A 136 0.50 12.29 -5.83
C SER A 136 -0.84 11.54 -5.81
N ILE A 137 -1.80 12.03 -6.59
CA ILE A 137 -3.13 11.46 -6.78
C ILE A 137 -3.32 11.10 -8.25
N LEU A 138 -3.70 9.86 -8.52
CA LEU A 138 -4.21 9.43 -9.82
C LEU A 138 -5.71 9.67 -9.86
N ARG A 139 -6.15 10.60 -10.70
CA ARG A 139 -7.56 10.86 -10.98
C ARG A 139 -8.01 10.05 -12.16
N LEU A 140 -9.08 9.27 -12.00
CA LEU A 140 -9.76 8.55 -13.06
C LEU A 140 -11.24 8.99 -13.09
N PRO A 141 -11.97 8.77 -14.20
CA PRO A 141 -13.40 9.13 -14.28
C PRO A 141 -14.28 8.54 -13.17
N HIS A 142 -13.86 7.42 -12.58
CA HIS A 142 -14.58 6.69 -11.54
C HIS A 142 -14.02 6.88 -10.12
N GLY A 143 -13.00 7.74 -9.93
CA GLY A 143 -12.53 8.10 -8.59
C GLY A 143 -11.07 8.53 -8.51
N ASP A 144 -10.67 8.92 -7.31
CA ASP A 144 -9.31 9.35 -6.97
C ASP A 144 -8.54 8.23 -6.27
N TYR A 145 -7.28 8.06 -6.63
CA TYR A 145 -6.41 6.99 -6.16
C TYR A 145 -5.13 7.58 -5.58
N VAL A 146 -4.86 7.29 -4.31
CA VAL A 146 -3.71 7.84 -3.60
C VAL A 146 -2.48 6.97 -3.79
N GLU A 147 -1.30 7.59 -3.88
CA GLU A 147 -0.04 6.85 -3.97
C GLU A 147 0.23 5.97 -2.75
N LEU A 148 0.65 4.71 -2.97
CA LEU A 148 1.04 3.80 -1.90
C LEU A 148 2.45 3.24 -2.07
N VAL A 149 2.86 2.96 -3.31
CA VAL A 149 4.16 2.34 -3.59
C VAL A 149 4.95 3.19 -4.57
N GLY A 150 6.25 3.31 -4.34
CA GLY A 150 7.20 3.95 -5.22
C GLY A 150 7.50 5.40 -4.84
N LYS A 151 8.14 6.12 -5.75
CA LYS A 151 8.56 7.51 -5.55
C LYS A 151 7.90 8.39 -6.60
N SER A 152 7.37 9.54 -6.18
CA SER A 152 6.73 10.51 -7.08
C SER A 152 7.65 11.06 -8.18
N THR A 153 8.98 10.89 -8.06
CA THR A 153 9.94 11.24 -9.12
C THR A 153 9.80 10.39 -10.37
N ASP A 154 9.15 9.23 -10.26
CA ASP A 154 8.90 8.33 -11.39
C ASP A 154 7.57 8.59 -12.09
N ASP A 155 6.74 9.50 -11.56
CA ASP A 155 5.40 9.81 -12.08
C ASP A 155 5.44 10.29 -13.55
N VAL A 156 6.48 11.03 -13.94
CA VAL A 156 6.66 11.55 -15.30
C VAL A 156 6.87 10.47 -16.37
N LYS A 157 7.11 9.23 -15.95
CA LYS A 157 7.37 8.08 -16.84
C LYS A 157 6.14 7.18 -17.00
N LEU A 158 5.05 7.48 -16.30
CA LEU A 158 3.89 6.59 -16.27
C LEU A 158 3.02 6.82 -17.51
N THR A 159 2.73 5.74 -18.23
CA THR A 159 1.62 5.73 -19.17
C THR A 159 0.32 5.58 -18.39
N LEU A 160 -0.50 6.63 -18.37
CA LEU A 160 -1.73 6.67 -17.58
C LEU A 160 -2.87 5.88 -18.24
N PRO A 161 -3.81 5.32 -17.46
CA PRO A 161 -5.06 4.80 -18.01
C PRO A 161 -5.81 5.86 -18.80
N ARG A 162 -6.72 5.43 -19.68
CA ARG A 162 -7.56 6.34 -20.46
C ARG A 162 -8.33 7.29 -19.55
N GLY A 163 -8.28 8.59 -19.86
CA GLY A 163 -8.92 9.63 -19.07
C GLY A 163 -8.26 9.89 -17.72
N GLY A 164 -7.10 9.27 -17.46
CA GLY A 164 -6.35 9.44 -16.23
C GLY A 164 -5.49 10.69 -16.23
N ALA A 165 -5.41 11.33 -15.07
CA ALA A 165 -4.51 12.44 -14.80
C ALA A 165 -3.75 12.18 -13.50
N LEU A 166 -2.51 12.64 -13.44
CA LEU A 166 -1.75 12.71 -12.19
C LEU A 166 -1.71 14.13 -11.70
N GLU A 167 -2.13 14.33 -10.46
CA GLU A 167 -2.11 15.60 -9.78
C GLU A 167 -1.36 15.48 -8.46
N LYS A 168 -0.93 16.63 -7.92
CA LYS A 168 -0.38 16.71 -6.56
C LYS A 168 -1.30 17.53 -5.69
N ILE A 169 -1.52 17.05 -4.47
CA ILE A 169 -2.20 17.82 -3.42
C ILE A 169 -1.19 18.14 -2.32
N ASP A 170 -1.20 19.37 -1.84
CA ASP A 170 -0.37 19.80 -0.73
C ASP A 170 -1.19 19.78 0.56
N LEU A 171 -0.77 18.95 1.51
CA LEU A 171 -1.49 18.71 2.75
C LEU A 171 -1.20 19.83 3.76
N ARG A 172 -2.23 20.52 4.23
CA ARG A 172 -2.10 21.51 5.33
C ARG A 172 -2.17 20.88 6.71
N ASN A 173 -2.84 19.74 6.81
CA ASN A 173 -3.00 18.93 8.02
C ASN A 173 -2.60 17.49 7.70
N PRO A 174 -2.28 16.66 8.71
CA PRO A 174 -2.11 15.22 8.49
C PRO A 174 -3.38 14.63 7.86
N TRP A 175 -3.19 13.67 6.97
CA TRP A 175 -4.28 13.00 6.27
C TRP A 175 -4.19 11.49 6.48
N VAL A 176 -5.22 10.94 7.12
CA VAL A 176 -5.38 9.49 7.31
C VAL A 176 -6.43 9.01 6.33
N VAL A 177 -6.12 7.91 5.65
CA VAL A 177 -6.97 7.30 4.64
C VAL A 177 -7.18 5.84 5.02
N THR A 178 -8.44 5.47 5.25
CA THR A 178 -8.83 4.06 5.27
C THR A 178 -9.17 3.67 3.84
N LEU A 179 -8.43 2.71 3.27
CA LEU A 179 -8.73 2.23 1.93
C LEU A 179 -10.01 1.39 1.94
N PRO A 180 -10.82 1.44 0.86
CA PRO A 180 -11.95 0.52 0.73
C PRO A 180 -11.46 -0.93 0.69
N SER A 181 -12.32 -1.87 1.06
CA SER A 181 -12.07 -3.31 0.92
C SER A 181 -13.28 -3.96 0.24
N PRO A 182 -13.13 -4.49 -1.00
CA PRO A 182 -11.90 -4.51 -1.79
C PRO A 182 -11.45 -3.10 -2.22
N THR A 183 -10.14 -2.92 -2.34
CA THR A 183 -9.54 -1.73 -2.99
C THR A 183 -9.16 -2.07 -4.42
N ASP A 184 -9.27 -1.11 -5.31
CA ASP A 184 -8.60 -1.16 -6.60
C ASP A 184 -7.18 -0.62 -6.47
N ALA A 185 -6.21 -1.38 -6.96
CA ALA A 185 -4.80 -1.01 -6.99
C ALA A 185 -4.29 -1.02 -8.44
N TYR A 186 -3.74 0.10 -8.87
CA TYR A 186 -3.07 0.25 -10.15
C TYR A 186 -1.57 0.09 -9.93
N PHE A 187 -0.91 -0.81 -10.67
CA PHE A 187 0.51 -1.10 -10.55
C PHE A 187 1.24 -0.94 -11.87
N TRP A 188 2.27 -0.09 -11.89
CA TRP A 188 3.27 -0.05 -12.95
C TRP A 188 4.46 -0.91 -12.54
N LEU A 189 4.65 -2.03 -13.23
CA LEU A 189 5.65 -3.06 -12.90
C LEU A 189 6.95 -2.88 -13.70
N GLY A 190 7.43 -1.65 -13.83
CA GLY A 190 8.67 -1.32 -14.55
C GLY A 190 9.95 -1.53 -13.73
N LYS A 191 11.05 -0.87 -14.15
CA LYS A 191 12.32 -0.86 -13.39
C LYS A 191 12.14 -0.42 -11.93
N THR A 192 11.16 0.44 -11.69
CA THR A 192 10.73 0.91 -10.37
C THR A 192 9.24 0.68 -10.26
N MET A 193 8.81 0.00 -9.20
CA MET A 193 7.39 -0.23 -8.94
C MET A 193 6.70 1.08 -8.51
N ARG A 194 5.54 1.35 -9.08
CA ARG A 194 4.67 2.46 -8.70
C ARG A 194 3.24 1.98 -8.51
N SER A 195 2.57 2.41 -7.44
CA SER A 195 1.18 2.05 -7.19
C SER A 195 0.34 3.18 -6.64
N PHE A 196 -0.91 3.23 -7.11
CA PHE A 196 -1.98 4.11 -6.63
C PHE A 196 -3.20 3.25 -6.29
N GLN A 197 -3.85 3.53 -5.16
CA GLN A 197 -4.91 2.66 -4.62
C GLN A 197 -6.10 3.46 -4.09
N GLY A 198 -7.29 2.90 -4.22
CA GLY A 198 -8.54 3.59 -3.91
C GLY A 198 -9.77 2.86 -4.46
N PRO A 199 -10.86 3.59 -4.80
CA PRO A 199 -10.97 5.04 -4.75
C PRO A 199 -10.95 5.59 -3.31
N VAL A 200 -10.54 6.85 -3.13
CA VAL A 200 -10.48 7.54 -1.84
C VAL A 200 -11.15 8.91 -1.91
N THR A 201 -11.51 9.47 -0.75
CA THR A 201 -11.96 10.86 -0.65
C THR A 201 -10.78 11.76 -0.30
N LEU A 202 -10.55 12.81 -1.10
CA LEU A 202 -9.49 13.79 -0.89
C LEU A 202 -9.81 14.70 0.33
N PRO A 203 -8.78 15.25 1.01
CA PRO A 203 -8.95 16.03 2.25
C PRO A 203 -9.47 17.45 2.04
#